data_AF-A0A444JDM7-F1
#
_entry.id   AF-A0A444JDM7-F1
#
_cell.length_a   1.000
_cell.length_b   1.000
_cell.length_c   1.000
_cell.angle_alpha   90.00
_cell.angle_beta   90.00
_cell.angle_gamma   90.00
#
_symmetry.space_group_name_H-M   'P 1'
#
loop_
_entity.id
_entity.type
_entity.pdbx_description
1 polymer ?
#
loop_
_entity_poly.entity_id
_entity_poly.type
_entity_poly.pdbx_seq_one_letter_code
_entity_poly.pdbx_strand_id
1 'polypeptide(L)'
;YIMDSEPELERRYADLCMIIRPDKRHGKIFDILIEFKFVPLHKAGLTGEEAKKLSPDALRALPSMKQELLDAMEQVQKYGDILERKYGNLRLQRFAVVSLGFERLLFEKVEAA
;
A
#
# COMPACT_ATOMS: atom_id res chain seq x y z
N TYR A 1 15.92 -4.13 6.13
CA TYR A 1 14.96 -4.63 5.13
C TYR A 1 15.63 -4.70 3.78
N ILE A 2 15.27 -5.66 2.94
CA ILE A 2 15.29 -5.53 1.49
C ILE A 2 13.99 -4.79 1.16
N MET A 3 14.11 -3.54 0.77
CA MET A 3 12.99 -2.73 0.32
C MET A 3 12.93 -2.89 -1.19
N ASP A 4 11.83 -3.42 -1.68
CA ASP A 4 11.56 -3.64 -3.09
C ASP A 4 10.29 -2.87 -3.42
N SER A 5 10.44 -1.79 -4.18
CA SER A 5 9.32 -1.06 -4.78
C SER A 5 9.07 -1.70 -6.14
N GLU A 6 7.82 -2.05 -6.45
CA GLU A 6 7.51 -2.79 -7.67
C GLU A 6 8.27 -4.13 -7.79
N PRO A 7 8.29 -5.02 -6.77
CA PRO A 7 8.81 -6.36 -6.99
C PRO A 7 7.92 -7.05 -8.03
N GLU A 8 8.53 -7.61 -9.07
CA GLU A 8 7.83 -8.46 -10.03
C GLU A 8 7.34 -9.71 -9.31
N LEU A 9 6.04 -9.76 -9.02
CA LEU A 9 5.34 -10.92 -8.49
C LEU A 9 4.57 -11.55 -9.64
N GLU A 10 5.23 -12.51 -10.29
CA GLU A 10 4.77 -13.20 -11.49
C GLU A 10 4.60 -12.28 -12.72
N ARG A 11 3.46 -11.61 -12.88
CA ARG A 11 3.13 -10.75 -14.04
C ARG A 11 2.60 -9.36 -13.63
N ARG A 12 2.75 -9.00 -12.35
CA ARG A 12 2.29 -7.72 -11.78
C ARG A 12 3.28 -7.23 -10.73
N TYR A 13 3.22 -5.94 -10.45
CA TYR A 13 4.08 -5.24 -9.51
C TYR A 13 3.27 -4.89 -8.25
N ALA A 14 3.83 -5.14 -7.07
CA ALA A 14 3.28 -4.62 -5.81
C ALA A 14 3.86 -3.23 -5.53
N ASP A 15 3.12 -2.29 -4.97
CA ASP A 15 3.62 -0.92 -4.83
C ASP A 15 4.83 -0.84 -3.89
N LEU A 16 4.76 -1.46 -2.72
CA LEU A 16 5.89 -1.51 -1.79
C LEU A 16 5.91 -2.80 -0.96
N CYS A 17 7.06 -3.47 -1.00
CA CYS A 17 7.36 -4.60 -0.14
C CYS A 17 8.62 -4.35 0.68
N MET A 18 8.55 -4.58 1.99
CA MET A 18 9.69 -4.49 2.91
C MET A 18 9.90 -5.86 3.56
N ILE A 19 10.84 -6.63 3.01
CA ILE A 19 11.15 -7.99 3.48
C ILE A 19 12.42 -7.94 4.33
N ILE A 20 12.43 -8.60 5.49
CA ILE A 20 13.66 -8.66 6.30
C ILE A 20 14.64 -9.64 5.65
N ARG A 21 15.90 -9.22 5.51
CA ARG A 21 16.98 -10.09 5.02
C ARG A 21 17.03 -11.39 5.83
N PRO A 22 17.16 -12.57 5.21
CA PRO A 22 17.15 -13.85 5.92
C PRO A 22 18.15 -13.93 7.09
N ASP A 23 19.36 -13.39 6.92
CA ASP A 23 20.43 -13.36 7.93
C ASP A 23 20.20 -12.37 9.09
N LYS A 24 19.15 -11.56 9.03
CA LYS A 24 18.81 -10.54 10.03
C LYS A 24 17.47 -10.81 10.73
N ARG A 25 16.87 -11.99 10.56
CA ARG A 25 15.59 -12.42 11.18
C ARG A 25 15.69 -12.75 12.69
N HIS A 26 16.58 -12.07 13.41
CA HIS A 26 16.78 -12.26 14.85
C HIS A 26 15.88 -11.35 15.72
N GLY A 27 15.38 -10.25 15.16
CA GLY A 27 14.47 -9.32 15.83
C GLY A 27 13.00 -9.68 15.64
N LYS A 28 12.12 -9.23 16.56
CA LYS A 28 10.65 -9.41 16.44
C LYS A 28 10.01 -8.40 15.49
N ILE A 29 10.56 -8.24 14.29
CA ILE A 29 10.13 -7.25 13.31
C ILE A 29 9.25 -7.96 12.26
N PHE A 30 8.27 -7.24 11.71
CA PHE A 30 7.35 -7.77 10.69
C PHE A 30 7.90 -7.54 9.27
N ASP A 31 7.60 -8.46 8.36
CA ASP A 31 7.68 -8.22 6.92
C ASP A 31 6.42 -7.44 6.52
N ILE A 32 6.53 -6.42 5.65
CA ILE A 32 5.41 -5.53 5.33
C ILE A 32 5.13 -5.57 3.83
N LEU A 33 3.87 -5.79 3.47
CA LEU A 33 3.35 -5.65 2.12
C LEU A 33 2.26 -4.58 2.11
N ILE A 34 2.41 -3.57 1.25
CA ILE A 34 1.44 -2.50 1.06
C ILE A 34 0.99 -2.51 -0.40
N GLU A 35 -0.32 -2.60 -0.59
CA GLU A 35 -1.00 -2.32 -1.85
C GLU A 35 -1.67 -0.95 -1.73
N PHE A 36 -1.37 -0.05 -2.65
CA PHE A 36 -1.77 1.35 -2.61
C PHE A 36 -2.59 1.73 -3.83
N LYS A 37 -3.78 2.30 -3.61
CA LYS A 37 -4.63 2.85 -4.66
C LYS A 37 -4.80 4.34 -4.49
N PHE A 38 -4.95 5.04 -5.61
CA PHE A 38 -5.18 6.47 -5.65
C PHE A 38 -6.50 6.78 -6.34
N VAL A 39 -7.39 7.49 -5.64
CA VAL A 39 -8.64 8.05 -6.18
C VAL A 39 -8.45 9.55 -6.34
N PRO A 40 -8.47 10.08 -7.58
CA PRO A 40 -8.42 11.51 -7.77
C PRO A 40 -9.73 12.18 -7.33
N LEU A 41 -9.63 13.38 -6.76
CA LEU A 41 -10.77 14.16 -6.27
C LEU A 41 -11.91 14.31 -7.28
N HIS A 42 -11.59 14.56 -8.56
CA HIS A 42 -12.61 14.71 -9.60
C HIS A 42 -13.41 13.42 -9.84
N LYS A 43 -12.80 12.23 -9.67
CA LYS A 43 -13.50 10.93 -9.77
C LYS A 43 -14.45 10.72 -8.60
N ALA A 44 -14.17 11.35 -7.45
CA ALA A 44 -15.08 11.39 -6.31
C ALA A 44 -16.09 12.55 -6.37
N GLY A 45 -15.97 13.47 -7.33
CA GLY A 45 -16.82 14.65 -7.43
C GLY A 45 -16.62 15.66 -6.30
N LEU A 46 -15.42 15.69 -5.70
CA LEU A 46 -15.11 16.49 -4.52
C LEU A 46 -14.02 17.51 -4.83
N THR A 47 -14.03 18.61 -4.09
CA THR A 47 -12.89 19.52 -3.94
C THR A 47 -11.99 19.04 -2.80
N GLY A 48 -10.76 19.55 -2.73
CA GLY A 48 -9.83 19.20 -1.66
C GLY A 48 -10.32 19.64 -0.28
N GLU A 49 -11.02 20.76 -0.20
CA GLU A 49 -11.61 21.25 1.07
C GLU A 49 -12.80 20.41 1.53
N GLU A 50 -13.54 19.82 0.61
CA GLU A 50 -14.60 18.86 0.95
C GLU A 50 -14.02 17.52 1.38
N ALA A 51 -13.01 17.01 0.66
CA ALA A 51 -12.35 15.75 0.99
C ALA A 51 -11.74 15.77 2.41
N LYS A 52 -11.11 16.88 2.81
CA LYS A 52 -10.53 17.07 4.16
C LYS A 52 -11.55 16.98 5.31
N LYS A 53 -12.82 17.24 5.04
CA LYS A 53 -13.89 17.25 6.06
C LYS A 53 -14.56 15.89 6.24
N LEU A 54 -14.26 14.92 5.38
CA LEU A 54 -14.87 13.61 5.44
C LEU A 54 -14.36 12.81 6.64
N SER A 55 -15.29 12.17 7.35
CA SER A 55 -14.95 11.18 8.36
C SER A 55 -14.47 9.87 7.70
N PRO A 56 -13.77 8.99 8.44
CA PRO A 56 -13.39 7.67 7.93
C PRO A 56 -14.57 6.85 7.40
N ASP A 57 -15.73 6.92 8.05
CA ASP A 57 -16.93 6.21 7.59
C ASP A 57 -17.52 6.84 6.33
N ALA A 58 -17.47 8.16 6.19
CA ALA A 58 -17.85 8.84 4.96
C ALA A 58 -16.91 8.48 3.80
N LEU A 59 -15.59 8.42 4.05
CA LEU A 59 -14.61 7.95 3.06
C LEU A 59 -14.89 6.51 2.60
N ARG A 60 -15.22 5.61 3.54
CA ARG A 60 -15.58 4.22 3.21
C ARG A 60 -16.90 4.10 2.43
N ALA A 61 -17.80 5.06 2.61
CA ALA A 61 -19.09 5.07 1.92
C ALA A 61 -18.99 5.62 0.48
N LEU A 62 -17.94 6.38 0.14
CA LEU A 62 -17.74 6.87 -1.22
C LEU A 62 -17.58 5.68 -2.19
N PRO A 63 -18.39 5.60 -3.28
CA PRO A 63 -18.34 4.47 -4.21
C PRO A 63 -16.95 4.23 -4.80
N SER A 64 -16.26 5.31 -5.19
CA SER A 64 -14.90 5.26 -5.75
C SER A 64 -13.88 4.72 -4.75
N MET A 65 -13.91 5.17 -3.49
CA MET A 65 -13.01 4.70 -2.43
C MET A 65 -13.29 3.24 -2.06
N LYS A 66 -14.58 2.87 -1.94
CA LYS A 66 -14.99 1.50 -1.61
C LYS A 66 -14.52 0.51 -2.66
N GLN A 67 -14.67 0.86 -3.94
CA GLN A 67 -14.25 -0.02 -5.03
C GLN A 67 -12.74 -0.25 -5.04
N GLU A 68 -11.94 0.82 -4.94
CA GLU A 68 -10.48 0.69 -4.91
C GLU A 68 -9.99 -0.04 -3.65
N LEU A 69 -10.66 0.13 -2.51
CA LEU A 69 -10.30 -0.58 -1.27
C LEU A 69 -10.53 -2.09 -1.41
N LEU A 70 -11.63 -2.51 -2.05
CA LEU A 70 -11.89 -3.92 -2.32
C LEU A 70 -10.84 -4.51 -3.29
N ASP A 71 -10.48 -3.78 -4.35
CA ASP A 71 -9.43 -4.22 -5.28
C ASP A 71 -8.06 -4.35 -4.56
N ALA A 72 -7.68 -3.35 -3.76
CA ALA A 72 -6.44 -3.39 -2.99
C ALA A 72 -6.42 -4.56 -1.99
N MET A 73 -7.54 -4.87 -1.34
CA MET A 73 -7.67 -6.01 -0.44
C MET A 73 -7.51 -7.35 -1.16
N GLU A 74 -8.10 -7.51 -2.34
CA GLU A 74 -7.94 -8.73 -3.16
C GLU A 74 -6.47 -8.91 -3.59
N GLN A 75 -5.85 -7.83 -4.05
CA GLN A 75 -4.48 -7.86 -4.55
C GLN A 75 -3.46 -8.12 -3.43
N VAL A 76 -3.58 -7.45 -2.29
CA VAL A 76 -2.64 -7.65 -1.16
C VAL A 76 -2.74 -9.06 -0.57
N GLN A 77 -3.92 -9.68 -0.61
CA GLN A 77 -4.10 -11.09 -0.23
C GLN A 77 -3.34 -11.99 -1.20
N LYS A 78 -3.62 -11.87 -2.51
CA LYS A 78 -2.98 -12.67 -3.55
C LYS A 78 -1.45 -12.57 -3.51
N TYR A 79 -0.90 -11.36 -3.43
CA TYR A 79 0.54 -11.13 -3.38
C TYR A 79 1.16 -11.63 -2.08
N GLY A 80 0.48 -11.44 -0.95
CA GLY A 80 0.95 -11.96 0.33
C GLY A 80 1.06 -13.49 0.33
N ASP A 81 0.13 -14.19 -0.32
CA ASP A 81 0.15 -15.66 -0.42
C ASP A 81 1.27 -16.16 -1.34
N ILE A 82 1.61 -15.40 -2.40
CA ILE A 82 2.78 -15.68 -3.23
C ILE A 82 4.06 -15.51 -2.40
N LEU A 83 4.17 -14.43 -1.63
CA LEU A 83 5.34 -14.15 -0.78
C LEU A 83 5.52 -15.20 0.32
N GLU A 84 4.45 -15.57 1.01
CA GLU A 84 4.51 -16.61 2.04
C GLU A 84 4.92 -17.97 1.45
N ARG A 85 4.44 -18.35 0.26
CA ARG A 85 4.90 -19.57 -0.43
C ARG A 85 6.36 -19.50 -0.83
N LYS A 86 6.84 -18.35 -1.28
CA LYS A 86 8.23 -18.15 -1.74
C LYS A 86 9.25 -18.20 -0.59
N TYR A 87 8.92 -17.61 0.56
CA TYR A 87 9.87 -17.41 1.65
C TYR A 87 9.60 -18.30 2.88
N GLY A 88 8.39 -18.82 3.07
CA GLY A 88 8.03 -19.86 4.05
C GLY A 88 8.07 -19.48 5.54
N ASN A 89 8.74 -18.39 5.92
CA ASN A 89 8.93 -17.96 7.31
C ASN A 89 8.73 -16.45 7.52
N LEU A 90 7.86 -15.84 6.71
CA LEU A 90 7.55 -14.41 6.83
C LEU A 90 6.67 -14.16 8.04
N ARG A 91 6.93 -13.04 8.73
CA ARG A 91 5.98 -12.45 9.67
C ARG A 91 5.23 -11.34 8.96
N LEU A 92 4.47 -11.72 7.93
CA LEU A 92 3.92 -10.78 6.97
C LEU A 92 2.72 -10.01 7.55
N GLN A 93 2.76 -8.68 7.43
CA GLN A 93 1.62 -7.78 7.62
C GLN A 93 1.21 -7.24 6.25
N ARG A 94 -0.08 -7.35 5.94
CA ARG A 94 -0.67 -6.98 4.65
C ARG A 94 -1.53 -5.73 4.85
N PHE A 95 -1.29 -4.67 4.09
CA PHE A 95 -2.05 -3.43 4.16
C PHE A 95 -2.63 -3.08 2.78
N ALA A 96 -3.93 -2.80 2.76
CA ALA A 96 -4.61 -2.17 1.63
C ALA A 96 -4.84 -0.70 1.98
N VAL A 97 -4.27 0.21 1.20
CA VAL A 97 -4.30 1.65 1.45
C VAL A 97 -4.91 2.32 0.23
N VAL A 98 -5.88 3.21 0.45
CA VAL A 98 -6.47 4.02 -0.62
C VAL A 98 -6.39 5.47 -0.22
N SER A 99 -5.79 6.29 -1.08
CA SER A 99 -5.79 7.75 -0.93
C SER A 99 -6.91 8.38 -1.74
N LEU A 100 -7.61 9.35 -1.14
CA LEU A 100 -8.50 10.27 -1.84
C LEU A 100 -7.75 11.58 -2.07
N GLY A 101 -7.33 11.84 -3.29
CA GLY A 101 -6.54 13.03 -3.61
C GLY A 101 -5.16 13.05 -2.94
N PHE A 102 -4.47 14.18 -3.13
CA PHE A 102 -3.18 14.54 -2.54
C PHE A 102 -3.15 16.06 -2.40
N GLU A 103 -3.90 16.58 -1.44
CA GLU A 103 -4.23 18.00 -1.33
C GLU A 103 -2.99 18.88 -1.15
N ARG A 104 -1.87 18.30 -0.69
CA ARG A 104 -0.51 18.61 -1.17
C ARG A 104 0.55 17.67 -0.59
N LEU A 105 1.52 17.29 -1.41
CA LEU A 105 2.76 16.62 -0.99
C LEU A 105 3.97 17.22 -1.72
N LEU A 106 5.05 17.42 -0.99
CA LEU A 106 6.35 17.91 -1.47
C LEU A 106 7.43 17.01 -0.89
N PHE A 107 8.39 16.59 -1.71
CA PHE A 107 9.52 15.78 -1.28
C PHE A 107 10.81 16.19 -2.00
N GLU A 108 11.94 15.98 -1.36
CA GLU A 108 13.27 16.22 -1.92
C GLU A 108 14.23 15.10 -1.51
N LYS A 109 15.07 14.67 -2.47
CA LYS A 109 16.11 13.67 -2.28
C LYS A 109 17.35 14.34 -1.68
N VAL A 110 17.87 13.80 -0.59
CA VAL A 110 19.17 14.22 -0.04
C VAL A 110 20.20 13.18 -0.46
N GLU A 111 21.27 13.60 -1.14
CA GLU A 111 22.35 12.70 -1.50
C GLU A 111 23.25 12.42 -0.30
N ALA A 112 23.81 11.21 -0.27
CA ALA A 112 25.07 11.01 0.43
C ALA A 112 26.17 11.62 -0.44
N ALA A 113 27.09 12.35 0.19
CA ALA A 113 28.26 12.92 -0.49
C ALA A 113 29.18 11.85 -1.09
#